data_AF-A0A7K7LBM8-F1
#
_entry.id   AF-A0A7K7LBM8-F1
#
_cell.length_a   1.000
_cell.length_b   1.000
_cell.length_c   1.000
_cell.angle_alpha   90.00
_cell.angle_beta   90.00
_cell.angle_gamma   90.00
#
_symmetry.space_group_name_H-M   'P 1'
#
loop_
_entity.id
_entity.type
_entity.pdbx_description
1 polymer ?
#
loop_
_entity_poly.entity_id
_entity_poly.type
_entity_poly.pdbx_seq_one_letter_code
_entity_poly.pdbx_strand_id
1 'polypeptide(L)'
;GLAVPWGQWSVAFPLSRVPPVCPPAPQAAFAHLALAFRCDVFTLRQRVQVEKRARDAAEENIQEELGQCRAALERLGASCSDAGCKETLEQLQHSLAVLAAAVERATSAAEKLGAVHQEARMSRAAEVMVQHVENLKRHHLREHAELEEMKRLIQQNSRNRQLAETQDDAEPRLRPHPLMRSFQQASARRRVSIAVIPKQLLPGASTDGRASPASEPEGPQRPASTQRSELEPPGRGSTVSGEPAAGADGKDTSAGGEEPEQLGLM
;
A
#
# COMPACT_ATOMS: atom_id res chain seq x y z
N GLY A 1 27.24 -26.61 3.03
CA GLY A 1 26.34 -26.16 4.11
C GLY A 1 26.34 -24.66 4.18
N LEU A 2 25.36 -24.01 3.53
CA LEU A 2 25.06 -22.60 3.69
C LEU A 2 23.56 -22.52 3.97
N ALA A 3 23.21 -22.62 5.25
CA ALA A 3 21.87 -22.37 5.72
C ALA A 3 21.61 -20.87 5.58
N VAL A 4 20.89 -20.48 4.54
CA VAL A 4 20.34 -19.12 4.45
C VAL A 4 19.19 -19.05 5.47
N PRO A 5 19.24 -18.15 6.47
CA PRO A 5 18.20 -18.09 7.47
C PRO A 5 16.91 -17.59 6.82
N TRP A 6 15.85 -18.39 6.89
CA TRP A 6 14.48 -18.09 6.44
C TRP A 6 13.79 -16.96 7.25
N GLY A 7 14.55 -16.02 7.82
CA GLY A 7 14.08 -15.06 8.83
C GLY A 7 14.22 -13.58 8.47
N GLN A 8 14.64 -13.20 7.26
CA GLN A 8 14.88 -11.79 6.91
C GLN A 8 14.09 -11.23 5.72
N TRP A 9 13.10 -11.96 5.22
CA TRP A 9 12.07 -11.39 4.34
C TRP A 9 10.98 -10.69 5.16
N SER A 10 11.38 -9.72 5.98
CA SER A 10 10.49 -8.71 6.56
C SER A 10 10.79 -7.35 5.93
N VAL A 11 10.66 -7.26 4.60
CA VAL A 11 10.32 -5.99 3.98
C VAL A 11 8.82 -5.85 4.11
N ALA A 12 8.40 -5.18 5.18
CA ALA A 12 7.02 -4.93 5.52
C ALA A 12 6.24 -4.33 4.33
N PHE A 13 5.45 -5.15 3.66
CA PHE A 13 4.25 -4.71 2.95
C PHE A 13 3.07 -5.47 3.54
N PRO A 14 2.37 -4.88 4.54
CA PRO A 14 1.35 -5.59 5.27
C PRO A 14 0.08 -5.66 4.43
N LEU A 15 -0.16 -6.82 3.80
CA LEU A 15 -1.47 -7.19 3.26
C LEU A 15 -2.52 -7.44 4.37
N SER A 16 -2.16 -7.30 5.65
CA SER A 16 -3.03 -7.56 6.80
C SER A 16 -3.18 -6.39 7.79
N ARG A 17 -2.79 -5.16 7.43
CA ARG A 17 -3.05 -4.03 8.33
C ARG A 17 -4.54 -3.72 8.35
N VAL A 18 -5.15 -3.85 9.54
CA VAL A 18 -6.44 -3.21 9.89
C VAL A 18 -6.45 -1.81 9.27
N PRO A 19 -7.48 -1.46 8.48
CA PRO A 19 -7.51 -0.16 7.82
C PRO A 19 -7.39 0.94 8.87
N PRO A 20 -6.59 1.99 8.62
CA PRO A 20 -6.48 3.09 9.57
C PRO A 20 -7.88 3.66 9.86
N VAL A 21 -8.12 4.01 11.13
CA VAL A 21 -9.39 4.53 11.66
C VAL A 21 -9.92 5.76 10.89
N CYS A 22 -9.05 6.40 10.10
CA CYS A 22 -9.44 7.26 8.98
C CYS A 22 -8.55 6.96 7.77
N PRO A 23 -9.10 6.78 6.56
CA PRO A 23 -8.29 6.70 5.35
C PRO A 23 -7.47 8.00 5.22
N PRO A 24 -6.19 7.91 4.81
CA PRO A 24 -5.39 9.11 4.55
C PRO A 24 -6.10 9.98 3.53
N ALA A 25 -5.99 11.31 3.69
CA ALA A 25 -6.51 12.24 2.69
C ALA A 25 -6.02 11.79 1.30
N PRO A 26 -6.89 11.82 0.26
CA PRO A 26 -6.58 11.27 -1.06
C PRO A 26 -5.28 11.82 -1.67
N GLN A 27 -4.87 13.04 -1.33
CA GLN A 27 -3.55 13.57 -1.71
C GLN A 27 -2.37 12.84 -1.05
N ALA A 28 -2.47 12.53 0.25
CA ALA A 28 -1.42 11.81 0.98
C ALA A 28 -1.30 10.36 0.48
N ALA A 29 -2.42 9.68 0.24
CA ALA A 29 -2.44 8.33 -0.32
C ALA A 29 -1.72 8.27 -1.68
N PHE A 30 -2.00 9.23 -2.57
CA PHE A 30 -1.34 9.34 -3.87
C PHE A 30 0.16 9.62 -3.74
N ALA A 31 0.57 10.56 -2.88
CA ALA A 31 1.98 10.89 -2.69
C ALA A 31 2.80 9.69 -2.19
N HIS A 32 2.26 8.94 -1.23
CA HIS A 32 2.89 7.70 -0.76
C HIS A 32 2.98 6.65 -1.87
N LEU A 33 1.89 6.46 -2.63
CA LEU A 33 1.86 5.52 -3.74
C LEU A 33 2.90 5.88 -4.83
N ALA A 34 2.98 7.16 -5.21
CA ALA A 34 3.92 7.64 -6.22
C ALA A 34 5.38 7.44 -5.77
N LEU A 35 5.68 7.70 -4.48
CA LEU A 35 7.01 7.44 -3.94
C LEU A 35 7.35 5.94 -3.96
N ALA A 36 6.41 5.09 -3.54
CA ALA A 36 6.59 3.64 -3.55
C ALA A 36 6.88 3.12 -4.97
N PHE A 37 6.13 3.58 -5.98
CA PHE A 37 6.39 3.22 -7.38
C PHE A 37 7.77 3.65 -7.88
N ARG A 38 8.22 4.85 -7.52
CA ARG A 38 9.57 5.31 -7.89
C ARG A 38 10.67 4.43 -7.29
N CYS A 39 10.51 4.03 -6.04
CA CYS A 39 11.43 3.09 -5.39
C CYS A 39 11.37 1.70 -6.05
N ASP A 40 10.17 1.22 -6.38
CA ASP A 40 9.98 -0.06 -7.06
C ASP A 40 10.67 -0.05 -8.43
N VAL A 41 10.50 1.01 -9.25
CA VAL A 41 11.18 1.11 -10.57
C VAL A 41 12.70 0.97 -10.47
N PHE A 42 13.32 1.55 -9.44
CA PHE A 42 14.77 1.47 -9.25
C PHE A 42 15.25 0.08 -8.83
N THR A 43 14.48 -0.64 -7.99
CA THR A 43 14.92 -1.90 -7.37
C THR A 43 14.34 -3.16 -8.02
N LEU A 44 13.31 -3.03 -8.87
CA LEU A 44 12.52 -4.16 -9.39
C LEU A 44 13.38 -5.17 -10.13
N ARG A 45 14.29 -4.73 -11.01
CA ARG A 45 15.15 -5.65 -11.78
C ARG A 45 15.99 -6.54 -10.88
N GLN A 46 16.62 -5.96 -9.86
CA GLN A 46 17.47 -6.72 -8.93
C GLN A 46 16.64 -7.69 -8.10
N ARG A 47 15.49 -7.25 -7.58
CA ARG A 47 14.57 -8.11 -6.82
C ARG A 47 14.08 -9.29 -7.67
N VAL A 48 13.59 -9.05 -8.88
CA VAL A 48 13.13 -10.11 -9.80
C VAL A 48 14.24 -11.11 -10.08
N GLN A 49 15.48 -10.65 -10.29
CA GLN A 49 16.60 -11.53 -10.55
C GLN A 49 16.96 -12.41 -9.34
N VAL A 50 16.90 -11.87 -8.13
CA VAL A 50 17.16 -12.61 -6.88
C VAL A 50 16.06 -13.64 -6.64
N GLU A 51 14.79 -13.24 -6.74
CA GLU A 51 13.65 -14.15 -6.59
C GLU A 51 13.69 -15.30 -7.60
N LYS A 52 13.97 -14.97 -8.88
CA LYS A 52 14.06 -15.99 -9.92
C LYS A 52 15.15 -17.01 -9.61
N ARG A 53 16.35 -16.56 -9.20
CA ARG A 53 17.44 -17.48 -8.84
C ARG A 53 17.10 -18.33 -7.63
N ALA A 54 16.43 -17.76 -6.62
CA ALA A 54 16.01 -18.49 -5.45
C ALA A 54 14.98 -19.59 -5.80
N ARG A 55 14.01 -19.26 -6.67
CA ARG A 55 13.06 -20.22 -7.22
C ARG A 55 13.77 -21.32 -8.01
N ASP A 56 14.59 -20.94 -9.00
CA ASP A 56 15.30 -21.89 -9.86
C ASP A 56 16.13 -22.88 -9.01
N ALA A 57 16.86 -22.38 -8.02
CA ALA A 57 17.63 -23.23 -7.10
C ALA A 57 16.75 -24.17 -6.25
N ALA A 58 15.57 -23.73 -5.82
CA ALA A 58 14.64 -24.56 -5.08
C ALA A 58 14.02 -25.66 -5.96
N GLU A 59 13.64 -25.31 -7.19
CA GLU A 59 13.09 -26.26 -8.17
C GLU A 59 14.12 -27.31 -8.60
N GLU A 60 15.35 -26.88 -8.90
CA GLU A 60 16.47 -27.78 -9.21
C GLU A 60 16.75 -28.73 -8.05
N ASN A 61 16.79 -28.23 -6.81
CA ASN A 61 17.00 -29.07 -5.63
C ASN A 61 15.89 -30.11 -5.46
N ILE A 62 14.61 -29.71 -5.58
CA ILE A 62 13.49 -30.64 -5.46
C ILE A 62 13.55 -31.70 -6.58
N GLN A 63 13.88 -31.30 -7.81
CA GLN A 63 14.05 -32.25 -8.92
C GLN A 63 15.18 -33.24 -8.67
N GLU A 64 16.30 -32.77 -8.11
CA GLU A 64 17.43 -33.61 -7.74
C GLU A 64 17.04 -34.64 -6.66
N GLU A 65 16.39 -34.19 -5.57
CA GLU A 65 15.93 -35.06 -4.48
C GLU A 65 14.90 -36.10 -4.97
N LEU A 66 13.95 -35.70 -5.82
CA LEU A 66 12.99 -36.61 -6.44
C LEU A 66 13.69 -37.63 -7.35
N GLY A 67 14.71 -37.19 -8.09
CA GLY A 67 15.55 -38.06 -8.92
C GLY A 67 16.35 -39.07 -8.09
N GLN A 68 16.96 -38.63 -6.99
CA GLN A 68 17.67 -39.49 -6.05
C GLN A 68 16.73 -40.52 -5.40
N CYS A 69 15.52 -40.11 -5.01
CA CYS A 69 14.49 -41.01 -4.50
C CYS A 69 14.11 -42.09 -5.53
N ARG A 70 13.91 -41.70 -6.80
CA ARG A 70 13.60 -42.64 -7.88
C ARG A 70 14.73 -43.64 -8.09
N ALA A 71 15.98 -43.16 -8.16
CA ALA A 71 17.15 -44.03 -8.30
C ALA A 71 17.34 -44.96 -7.08
N ALA A 72 16.98 -44.53 -5.88
CA ALA A 72 16.99 -45.37 -4.69
C ALA A 72 15.94 -46.48 -4.76
N LEU A 73 14.72 -46.17 -5.21
CA LEU A 73 13.67 -47.16 -5.43
C LEU A 73 14.04 -48.17 -6.52
N GLU A 74 14.68 -47.73 -7.60
CA GLU A 74 15.16 -48.64 -8.67
C GLU A 74 16.23 -49.60 -8.15
N ARG A 75 17.21 -49.11 -7.39
CA ARG A 75 18.24 -49.96 -6.74
C ARG A 75 17.63 -50.95 -5.76
N LEU A 76 16.65 -50.52 -4.96
CA LEU A 76 15.93 -51.41 -4.04
C LEU A 76 15.15 -52.48 -4.81
N GLY A 77 14.51 -52.09 -5.93
CA GLY A 77 13.78 -52.99 -6.82
C GLY A 77 14.67 -54.10 -7.38
N ALA A 78 15.92 -53.81 -7.73
CA ALA A 78 16.87 -54.81 -8.20
C ALA A 78 17.22 -55.87 -7.14
N SER A 79 17.14 -55.52 -5.85
CA SER A 79 17.40 -56.43 -4.73
C SER A 79 16.16 -57.18 -4.21
N CYS A 80 14.95 -56.76 -4.59
CA CYS A 80 13.71 -57.33 -4.08
C CYS A 80 13.17 -58.47 -4.95
N SER A 81 13.19 -59.68 -4.39
CA SER A 81 12.66 -60.89 -5.04
C SER A 81 11.27 -61.28 -4.56
N ASP A 82 10.90 -60.85 -3.34
CA ASP A 82 9.61 -61.16 -2.71
C ASP A 82 8.44 -60.40 -3.37
N ALA A 83 7.28 -61.06 -3.49
CA ALA A 83 6.08 -60.49 -4.10
C ALA A 83 5.51 -59.32 -3.28
N GLY A 84 5.52 -59.43 -1.95
CA GLY A 84 5.11 -58.35 -1.05
C GLY A 84 6.03 -57.14 -1.16
N CYS A 85 7.35 -57.36 -1.22
CA CYS A 85 8.28 -56.24 -1.46
C CYS A 85 8.01 -55.53 -2.79
N LYS A 86 7.75 -56.26 -3.88
CA LYS A 86 7.48 -55.66 -5.19
C LYS A 86 6.24 -54.77 -5.18
N GLU A 87 5.14 -55.24 -4.57
CA GLU A 87 3.92 -54.46 -4.42
C GLU A 87 4.15 -53.15 -3.64
N THR A 88 4.87 -53.23 -2.52
CA THR A 88 5.20 -52.01 -1.74
C THR A 88 6.07 -51.03 -2.53
N LEU A 89 6.96 -51.53 -3.36
CA LEU A 89 7.84 -50.72 -4.19
C LEU A 89 7.09 -50.02 -5.32
N GLU A 90 6.13 -50.71 -5.94
CA GLU A 90 5.20 -50.12 -6.92
C GLU A 90 4.34 -49.03 -6.27
N GLN A 91 3.82 -49.26 -5.06
CA GLN A 91 3.08 -48.27 -4.28
C GLN A 91 3.93 -47.02 -3.99
N LEU A 92 5.21 -47.20 -3.63
CA LEU A 92 6.15 -46.11 -3.39
C LEU A 92 6.48 -45.33 -4.66
N GLN A 93 6.67 -46.02 -5.79
CA GLN A 93 6.89 -45.36 -7.09
C GLN A 93 5.67 -44.54 -7.51
N HIS A 94 4.47 -45.08 -7.32
CA HIS A 94 3.23 -44.35 -7.60
C HIS A 94 3.12 -43.11 -6.69
N SER A 95 3.37 -43.26 -5.40
CA SER A 95 3.35 -42.15 -4.44
C SER A 95 4.37 -41.06 -4.80
N LEU A 96 5.58 -41.44 -5.24
CA LEU A 96 6.60 -40.51 -5.70
C LEU A 96 6.18 -39.76 -6.98
N ALA A 97 5.52 -40.44 -7.92
CA ALA A 97 4.97 -39.80 -9.12
C ALA A 97 3.86 -38.80 -8.79
N VAL A 98 2.96 -39.16 -7.88
CA VAL A 98 1.92 -38.26 -7.37
C VAL A 98 2.54 -37.06 -6.66
N LEU A 99 3.59 -37.26 -5.86
CA LEU A 99 4.32 -36.19 -5.18
C LEU A 99 4.98 -35.24 -6.19
N ALA A 100 5.69 -35.74 -7.19
CA ALA A 100 6.30 -34.92 -8.23
C ALA A 100 5.26 -34.04 -8.95
N ALA A 101 4.14 -34.65 -9.37
CA ALA A 101 3.05 -33.91 -10.00
C ALA A 101 2.38 -32.90 -9.06
N ALA A 102 2.32 -33.19 -7.75
CA ALA A 102 1.78 -32.27 -6.76
C ALA A 102 2.72 -31.06 -6.55
N VAL A 103 4.04 -31.28 -6.51
CA VAL A 103 5.04 -30.22 -6.45
C VAL A 103 4.92 -29.29 -7.66
N GLU A 104 4.88 -29.84 -8.88
CA GLU A 104 4.73 -29.03 -10.11
C GLU A 104 3.44 -28.20 -10.12
N ARG A 105 2.32 -28.80 -9.68
CA ARG A 105 1.07 -28.06 -9.53
C ARG A 105 1.18 -26.97 -8.49
N ALA A 106 1.84 -27.24 -7.35
CA ALA A 106 2.00 -26.27 -6.27
C ALA A 106 2.88 -25.08 -6.70
N THR A 107 4.01 -25.32 -7.36
CA THR A 107 4.88 -24.25 -7.86
C THR A 107 4.18 -23.41 -8.92
N SER A 108 3.52 -24.04 -9.90
CA SER A 108 2.73 -23.32 -10.93
C SER A 108 1.57 -22.51 -10.33
N ALA A 109 0.86 -23.06 -9.34
CA ALA A 109 -0.21 -22.36 -8.66
C ALA A 109 0.31 -21.16 -7.85
N ALA A 110 1.45 -21.31 -7.15
CA ALA A 110 2.08 -20.24 -6.40
C ALA A 110 2.49 -19.07 -7.31
N GLU A 111 3.05 -19.34 -8.48
CA GLU A 111 3.40 -18.32 -9.47
C GLU A 111 2.18 -17.56 -9.98
N LYS A 112 1.14 -18.28 -10.41
CA LYS A 112 -0.11 -17.69 -10.90
C LYS A 112 -0.78 -16.84 -9.82
N LEU A 113 -0.84 -17.34 -8.58
CA LEU A 113 -1.40 -16.60 -7.45
C LEU A 113 -0.59 -15.33 -7.14
N GLY A 114 0.74 -15.40 -7.22
CA GLY A 114 1.62 -14.23 -7.09
C GLY A 114 1.32 -13.16 -8.14
N ALA A 115 1.11 -13.58 -9.40
CA ALA A 115 0.72 -12.67 -10.48
C ALA A 115 -0.63 -12.00 -10.21
N VAL A 116 -1.65 -12.77 -9.80
CA VAL A 116 -2.98 -12.24 -9.47
C VAL A 116 -2.94 -11.27 -8.29
N HIS A 117 -2.17 -11.56 -7.24
CA HIS A 117 -2.00 -10.63 -6.12
C HIS A 117 -1.34 -9.32 -6.55
N GLN A 118 -0.35 -9.39 -7.45
CA GLN A 118 0.28 -8.18 -7.98
C GLN A 118 -0.70 -7.39 -8.85
N GLU A 119 -1.51 -8.05 -9.68
CA GLU A 119 -2.58 -7.41 -10.45
C GLU A 119 -3.57 -6.70 -9.54
N ALA A 120 -4.10 -7.38 -8.52
CA ALA A 120 -5.02 -6.78 -7.55
C ALA A 120 -4.40 -5.57 -6.82
N ARG A 121 -3.11 -5.61 -6.51
CA ARG A 121 -2.37 -4.46 -5.94
C ARG A 121 -2.28 -3.30 -6.94
N MET A 122 -2.01 -3.57 -8.22
CA MET A 122 -1.95 -2.55 -9.27
C MET A 122 -3.33 -1.94 -9.56
N SER A 123 -4.40 -2.73 -9.52
CA SER A 123 -5.78 -2.23 -9.68
C SER A 123 -6.14 -1.24 -8.58
N ARG A 124 -5.86 -1.56 -7.31
CA ARG A 124 -6.07 -0.64 -6.18
C ARG A 124 -5.22 0.62 -6.29
N ALA A 125 -3.99 0.51 -6.79
CA ALA A 125 -3.14 1.67 -7.04
C ALA A 125 -3.75 2.60 -8.10
N ALA A 126 -4.28 2.02 -9.18
CA ALA A 126 -4.97 2.79 -10.23
C ALA A 126 -6.22 3.52 -9.68
N GLU A 127 -6.99 2.88 -8.80
CA GLU A 127 -8.13 3.53 -8.12
C GLU A 127 -7.71 4.78 -7.33
N VAL A 128 -6.63 4.70 -6.56
CA VAL A 128 -6.08 5.86 -5.82
C VAL A 128 -5.66 6.98 -6.77
N MET A 129 -5.07 6.64 -7.92
CA MET A 129 -4.68 7.62 -8.94
C MET A 129 -5.89 8.29 -9.59
N VAL A 130 -6.92 7.52 -9.95
CA VAL A 130 -8.19 8.05 -10.49
C VAL A 130 -8.83 8.97 -9.47
N GLN A 131 -8.93 8.53 -8.21
CA GLN A 131 -9.54 9.33 -7.15
C GLN A 131 -8.79 10.64 -6.92
N HIS A 132 -7.46 10.64 -7.03
CA HIS A 132 -6.64 11.85 -6.93
C HIS A 132 -6.97 12.84 -8.05
N VAL A 133 -7.02 12.39 -9.30
CA VAL A 133 -7.36 13.22 -10.46
C VAL A 133 -8.77 13.81 -10.33
N GLU A 134 -9.74 13.01 -9.93
CA GLU A 134 -11.10 13.50 -9.71
C GLU A 134 -11.16 14.54 -8.59
N ASN A 135 -10.40 14.35 -7.51
CA ASN A 135 -10.35 15.32 -6.42
C ASN A 135 -9.79 16.67 -6.93
N LEU A 136 -8.72 16.64 -7.71
CA LEU A 136 -8.17 17.83 -8.35
C LEU A 136 -9.21 18.53 -9.24
N LYS A 137 -9.98 17.78 -10.05
CA LYS A 137 -11.07 18.35 -10.86
C LYS A 137 -12.13 19.04 -9.99
N ARG A 138 -12.59 18.38 -8.91
CA ARG A 138 -13.57 18.98 -7.99
C ARG A 138 -13.01 20.23 -7.31
N HIS A 139 -11.75 20.21 -6.92
CA HIS A 139 -11.07 21.35 -6.30
C HIS A 139 -11.01 22.53 -7.27
N HIS A 140 -10.56 22.28 -8.50
CA HIS A 140 -10.47 23.30 -9.54
C HIS A 140 -11.82 23.97 -9.83
N LEU A 141 -12.90 23.17 -9.94
CA LEU A 141 -14.25 23.71 -10.15
C LEU A 141 -14.74 24.56 -8.98
N ARG A 142 -14.44 24.13 -7.73
CA ARG A 142 -14.79 24.90 -6.52
C ARG A 142 -14.07 26.25 -6.49
N GLU A 143 -12.75 26.24 -6.68
CA GLU A 143 -11.96 27.47 -6.74
C GLU A 143 -12.43 28.39 -7.88
N HIS A 144 -12.80 27.83 -9.03
CA HIS A 144 -13.31 28.61 -10.14
C HIS A 144 -14.63 29.32 -9.80
N ALA A 145 -15.57 28.60 -9.17
CA ALA A 145 -16.84 29.18 -8.73
C ALA A 145 -16.65 30.27 -7.65
N GLU A 146 -15.78 30.04 -6.67
CA GLU A 146 -15.43 31.03 -5.63
C GLU A 146 -14.82 32.30 -6.24
N LEU A 147 -13.94 32.14 -7.24
CA LEU A 147 -13.35 33.27 -7.97
C LEU A 147 -14.39 34.05 -8.78
N GLU A 148 -15.35 33.37 -9.39
CA GLU A 148 -16.46 34.03 -10.09
C GLU A 148 -17.38 34.79 -9.14
N GLU A 149 -17.71 34.23 -7.98
CA GLU A 149 -18.51 34.89 -6.96
C GLU A 149 -17.81 36.16 -6.45
N MET A 150 -16.52 36.07 -6.13
CA MET A 150 -15.72 37.23 -5.71
C MET A 150 -15.72 38.33 -6.78
N LYS A 151 -15.58 37.97 -8.06
CA LYS A 151 -15.66 38.93 -9.18
C LYS A 151 -17.02 39.61 -9.24
N ARG A 152 -18.12 38.85 -9.11
CA ARG A 152 -19.49 39.41 -9.09
C ARG A 152 -19.67 40.38 -7.92
N LEU A 153 -19.17 40.02 -6.73
CA LEU A 153 -19.27 40.87 -5.54
C LEU A 153 -18.50 42.19 -5.69
N ILE A 154 -17.29 42.14 -6.27
CA ILE A 154 -16.51 43.34 -6.57
C ILE A 154 -17.23 44.24 -7.59
N GLN A 155 -17.74 43.66 -8.68
CA GLN A 155 -18.48 44.41 -9.70
C GLN A 155 -19.74 45.06 -9.11
N GLN A 156 -20.50 44.32 -8.31
CA GLN A 156 -21.67 44.85 -7.61
C GLN A 156 -21.29 45.97 -6.64
N ASN A 157 -20.21 45.81 -5.87
CA ASN A 157 -19.73 46.84 -4.94
C ASN A 157 -19.30 48.11 -5.69
N SER A 158 -18.58 47.98 -6.81
CA SER A 158 -18.22 49.13 -7.65
C SER A 158 -19.44 49.87 -8.20
N ARG A 159 -20.46 49.13 -8.67
CA ARG A 159 -21.72 49.72 -9.14
C ARG A 159 -22.47 50.41 -8.01
N ASN A 160 -22.58 49.77 -6.84
CA ASN A 160 -23.22 50.36 -5.66
C ASN A 160 -22.50 51.64 -5.20
N ARG A 161 -21.16 51.66 -5.26
CA ARG A 161 -20.37 52.85 -4.94
C ARG A 161 -20.63 53.98 -5.93
N GLN A 162 -20.65 53.69 -7.23
CA GLN A 162 -20.98 54.69 -8.26
C GLN A 162 -22.40 55.26 -8.07
N LEU A 163 -23.38 54.42 -7.73
CA LEU A 163 -24.75 54.86 -7.43
C LEU A 163 -24.81 55.76 -6.19
N ALA A 164 -24.07 55.43 -5.14
CA ALA A 164 -23.99 56.26 -3.94
C ALA A 164 -23.37 57.64 -4.22
N GLU A 165 -22.34 57.71 -5.07
CA GLU A 165 -21.71 58.98 -5.48
C GLU A 165 -22.66 59.85 -6.31
N THR A 166 -23.47 59.26 -7.20
CA THR A 166 -24.46 60.02 -8.00
C THR A 166 -25.67 60.52 -7.20
N GLN A 167 -26.01 59.87 -6.09
CA GLN A 167 -27.13 60.27 -5.24
C GLN A 167 -26.76 61.46 -4.33
N ASP A 168 -25.49 61.59 -3.95
CA ASP A 168 -24.97 62.71 -3.16
C ASP A 168 -24.88 64.02 -3.98
N ASP A 169 -24.70 63.93 -5.30
CA ASP A 169 -24.73 65.10 -6.23
C ASP A 169 -26.15 65.55 -6.61
N ALA A 170 -27.15 64.69 -6.44
CA ALA A 170 -28.55 64.98 -6.80
C ALA A 170 -29.36 65.64 -5.67
N GLU A 171 -28.78 65.81 -4.48
CA GLU A 171 -29.41 66.53 -3.37
C GLU A 171 -28.82 67.95 -3.24
N PRO A 172 -29.44 68.99 -3.84
CA PRO A 172 -28.98 70.36 -3.69
C PRO A 172 -29.17 70.82 -2.25
N ARG A 173 -28.05 70.95 -1.52
CA ARG A 173 -27.82 71.88 -0.40
C ARG A 173 -29.04 72.23 0.46
N LEU A 174 -29.28 71.47 1.53
CA LEU A 174 -29.75 72.03 2.80
C LEU A 174 -29.07 71.33 3.98
N ARG A 175 -27.74 71.38 4.04
CA ARG A 175 -27.01 71.22 5.31
C ARG A 175 -26.60 72.59 5.85
N PRO A 176 -27.13 73.01 7.01
CA PRO A 176 -26.57 74.13 7.75
C PRO A 176 -25.11 73.85 8.08
N HIS A 177 -24.24 74.81 7.79
CA HIS A 177 -22.82 74.78 8.11
C HIS A 177 -22.62 74.55 9.62
N PRO A 178 -21.78 73.58 10.05
CA PRO A 178 -21.42 73.49 11.46
C PRO A 178 -20.41 74.60 11.80
N LEU A 179 -20.88 75.60 12.55
CA LEU A 179 -20.00 76.53 13.26
C LEU A 179 -19.23 75.77 14.35
N MET A 180 -17.97 76.12 14.51
CA MET A 180 -17.00 75.43 15.37
C MET A 180 -17.44 75.24 16.84
N ARG A 181 -16.94 74.12 17.41
CA ARG A 181 -16.28 73.98 18.73
C ARG A 181 -17.07 73.27 19.83
N SER A 182 -16.65 72.04 20.15
CA SER A 182 -15.91 71.78 21.40
C SER A 182 -15.16 70.45 21.33
N PHE A 183 -13.95 70.45 21.90
CA PHE A 183 -13.20 69.25 22.25
C PHE A 183 -14.06 68.41 23.21
N GLN A 184 -14.34 67.15 22.87
CA GLN A 184 -14.18 65.96 23.71
C GLN A 184 -14.90 64.74 23.10
N GLN A 185 -14.14 63.65 23.01
CA GLN A 185 -14.59 62.27 23.22
C GLN A 185 -15.25 61.47 22.07
N ALA A 186 -14.40 60.57 21.54
CA ALA A 186 -14.66 59.15 21.25
C ALA A 186 -15.57 58.71 20.09
N SER A 187 -15.14 57.61 19.44
CA SER A 187 -15.86 56.75 18.48
C SER A 187 -16.03 57.35 17.06
N ALA A 188 -15.58 56.75 15.94
CA ALA A 188 -14.97 55.46 15.68
C ALA A 188 -14.17 55.56 14.37
N ARG A 189 -12.84 55.59 14.44
CA ARG A 189 -12.00 55.24 13.29
C ARG A 189 -12.12 53.73 13.12
N ARG A 190 -12.83 53.27 12.08
CA ARG A 190 -12.85 51.86 11.67
C ARG A 190 -11.41 51.41 11.44
N ARG A 191 -10.81 50.75 12.44
CA ARG A 191 -9.56 50.01 12.26
C ARG A 191 -9.88 48.83 11.36
N VAL A 192 -9.26 48.78 10.18
CA VAL A 192 -9.22 47.56 9.38
C VAL A 192 -8.24 46.63 10.08
N SER A 193 -8.73 45.55 10.68
CA SER A 193 -7.88 44.49 11.23
C SER A 193 -7.32 43.66 10.08
N ILE A 194 -6.05 43.88 9.76
CA ILE A 194 -5.27 43.00 8.88
C ILE A 194 -4.78 41.84 9.75
N ALA A 195 -5.32 40.65 9.56
CA ALA A 195 -4.76 39.44 10.17
C ALA A 195 -3.41 39.14 9.50
N VAL A 196 -2.32 39.24 10.26
CA VAL A 196 -0.98 38.85 9.81
C VAL A 196 -0.87 37.33 9.86
N ILE A 197 -0.65 36.71 8.69
CA ILE A 197 -0.34 35.28 8.55
C ILE A 197 1.09 35.05 9.06
N PRO A 198 1.34 34.20 10.07
CA PRO A 198 2.71 33.86 10.45
C PRO A 198 3.32 32.92 9.40
N LYS A 199 4.36 33.38 8.70
CA LYS A 199 5.31 32.52 7.99
C LYS A 199 6.42 32.11 8.95
N GLN A 200 6.38 30.87 9.43
CA GLN A 200 7.52 30.12 9.96
C GLN A 200 7.26 28.69 9.49
N LEU A 201 8.07 28.04 8.66
CA LEU A 201 9.40 27.56 9.05
C LEU A 201 10.12 27.05 7.79
N LEU A 202 11.26 27.66 7.44
CA LEU A 202 12.32 27.01 6.67
C LEU A 202 13.66 27.58 7.15
N PRO A 203 14.55 26.80 7.80
CA PRO A 203 15.93 27.21 8.00
C PRO A 203 16.80 26.61 6.87
N GLY A 204 17.31 27.51 6.02
CA GLY A 204 18.44 27.25 5.14
C GLY A 204 19.74 27.75 5.77
N ALA A 205 20.77 26.92 5.67
CA ALA A 205 22.14 27.24 5.29
C ALA A 205 22.83 28.53 5.80
N SER A 206 23.93 28.27 6.54
CA SER A 206 25.26 28.90 6.41
C SER A 206 25.57 30.16 7.22
N THR A 207 26.60 30.08 8.06
CA THR A 207 27.84 30.85 7.90
C THR A 207 28.98 30.29 8.76
N ASP A 208 30.16 30.29 8.15
CA ASP A 208 31.43 29.75 8.60
C ASP A 208 32.03 30.40 9.85
N GLY A 209 32.80 29.60 10.59
CA GLY A 209 33.74 30.05 11.61
C GLY A 209 34.82 28.98 11.83
N ARG A 210 35.94 29.10 11.12
CA ARG A 210 37.11 28.20 11.17
C ARG A 210 38.02 28.52 12.36
N ALA A 211 38.29 27.52 13.21
CA ALA A 211 39.58 27.32 13.89
C ALA A 211 39.68 25.89 14.47
N SER A 212 40.70 25.15 14.07
CA SER A 212 41.23 23.91 14.66
C SER A 212 42.66 24.25 15.18
N PRO A 213 43.34 23.44 16.04
CA PRO A 213 43.24 21.97 16.10
C PRO A 213 43.45 21.29 17.48
N ALA A 214 43.33 19.96 17.41
CA ALA A 214 44.01 18.91 18.20
C ALA A 214 43.51 18.62 19.63
N SER A 215 42.89 17.44 19.79
CA SER A 215 43.43 16.28 20.53
C SER A 215 42.32 15.24 20.77
N GLU A 216 42.45 14.04 20.17
CA GLU A 216 41.85 12.79 20.68
C GLU A 216 42.72 12.26 21.87
N PRO A 217 42.33 11.26 22.70
CA PRO A 217 41.38 10.16 22.43
C PRO A 217 40.52 9.67 23.63
N GLU A 218 39.87 8.52 23.43
CA GLU A 218 39.40 7.52 24.40
C GLU A 218 37.93 7.50 24.87
N GLY A 219 37.28 6.35 24.59
CA GLY A 219 36.52 5.63 25.61
C GLY A 219 35.04 5.35 25.32
N PRO A 220 34.66 4.12 24.90
CA PRO A 220 33.27 3.71 24.77
C PRO A 220 32.72 3.15 26.09
N GLN A 221 31.66 3.76 26.64
CA GLN A 221 30.95 3.20 27.80
C GLN A 221 29.60 2.60 27.36
N ARG A 222 29.57 1.26 27.38
CA ARG A 222 28.35 0.46 27.53
C ARG A 222 27.77 0.67 28.94
N PRO A 223 26.48 0.36 29.13
CA PRO A 223 26.12 -0.53 30.23
C PRO A 223 25.52 -1.84 29.72
N ALA A 224 26.06 -2.94 30.24
CA ALA A 224 25.40 -4.24 30.30
C ALA A 224 24.64 -4.35 31.63
N SER A 225 23.47 -4.97 31.61
CA SER A 225 22.82 -5.70 32.73
C SER A 225 21.60 -6.41 32.13
N THR A 226 21.66 -7.71 31.84
CA THR A 226 21.53 -8.86 32.75
C THR A 226 20.14 -9.01 33.36
N GLN A 227 19.38 -9.95 32.80
CA GLN A 227 18.39 -10.88 33.38
C GLN A 227 17.82 -11.64 32.16
N ARG A 228 18.12 -12.90 31.80
CA ARG A 228 18.22 -14.17 32.54
C ARG A 228 17.06 -14.40 33.51
N SER A 229 15.93 -14.84 32.96
CA SER A 229 15.19 -15.93 33.59
C SER A 229 14.50 -16.79 32.52
N GLU A 230 15.00 -18.02 32.47
CA GLU A 230 14.50 -19.24 31.88
C GLU A 230 13.17 -19.64 32.55
N LEU A 231 12.19 -20.18 31.80
CA LEU A 231 11.12 -21.07 32.27
C LEU A 231 10.44 -21.73 31.05
N GLU A 232 10.72 -23.02 30.86
CA GLU A 232 10.03 -23.98 29.97
C GLU A 232 8.80 -24.62 30.69
N PRO A 233 7.93 -25.36 29.98
CA PRO A 233 6.49 -25.50 30.26
C PRO A 233 6.10 -26.83 30.93
N PRO A 234 4.80 -27.01 31.23
CA PRO A 234 4.14 -28.32 31.11
C PRO A 234 2.94 -28.20 30.15
N GLY A 235 2.41 -29.22 29.50
CA GLY A 235 2.46 -30.66 29.70
C GLY A 235 1.30 -31.27 28.91
N ARG A 236 1.47 -32.53 28.52
CA ARG A 236 0.65 -33.36 27.63
C ARG A 236 -0.81 -33.60 28.06
N GLY A 237 -1.62 -33.92 27.04
CA GLY A 237 -2.77 -34.86 27.04
C GLY A 237 -3.47 -34.74 25.68
N SER A 238 -3.43 -35.66 24.70
CA SER A 238 -3.64 -37.12 24.59
C SER A 238 -5.09 -37.57 24.80
N THR A 239 -5.64 -38.17 23.72
CA THR A 239 -6.76 -39.15 23.51
C THR A 239 -7.90 -38.58 22.65
N VAL A 240 -8.08 -39.00 21.37
CA VAL A 240 -8.57 -40.27 20.76
C VAL A 240 -10.09 -40.40 20.69
N SER A 241 -10.55 -40.92 19.54
CA SER A 241 -11.88 -41.43 19.16
C SER A 241 -12.79 -40.39 18.47
N GLY A 242 -13.41 -40.64 17.32
CA GLY A 242 -13.58 -41.83 16.48
C GLY A 242 -14.42 -41.45 15.25
N GLU A 243 -14.32 -42.27 14.22
CA GLU A 243 -14.78 -42.11 12.82
C GLU A 243 -16.28 -42.50 12.63
N PRO A 244 -16.79 -42.80 11.41
CA PRO A 244 -17.54 -41.94 10.47
C PRO A 244 -19.04 -42.29 10.31
N ALA A 245 -19.76 -41.56 9.45
CA ALA A 245 -20.99 -42.05 8.82
C ALA A 245 -21.06 -41.65 7.33
N ALA A 246 -21.45 -42.63 6.52
CA ALA A 246 -21.50 -42.67 5.07
C ALA A 246 -22.91 -42.40 4.50
N GLY A 247 -22.98 -42.24 3.17
CA GLY A 247 -24.19 -42.32 2.33
C GLY A 247 -24.35 -41.09 1.43
N ALA A 248 -24.03 -41.12 0.12
CA ALA A 248 -24.87 -41.63 -1.00
C ALA A 248 -26.19 -40.84 -1.13
N ASP A 249 -26.71 -40.39 -2.28
CA ASP A 249 -26.48 -40.72 -3.68
C ASP A 249 -27.30 -39.75 -4.57
N GLY A 250 -26.92 -39.61 -5.84
CA GLY A 250 -27.77 -39.25 -7.00
C GLY A 250 -28.24 -37.79 -7.18
N LYS A 251 -28.67 -37.36 -8.37
CA LYS A 251 -28.56 -37.79 -9.78
C LYS A 251 -29.30 -36.70 -10.59
N ASP A 252 -28.72 -36.30 -11.72
CA ASP A 252 -29.29 -35.66 -12.92
C ASP A 252 -30.23 -34.43 -12.83
N THR A 253 -29.87 -33.36 -13.57
CA THR A 253 -30.78 -32.78 -14.58
C THR A 253 -30.03 -31.99 -15.66
N SER A 254 -30.39 -32.30 -16.90
CA SER A 254 -29.97 -31.69 -18.16
C SER A 254 -30.96 -30.61 -18.60
N ALA A 255 -30.47 -29.50 -19.15
CA ALA A 255 -31.07 -28.64 -20.19
C ALA A 255 -30.24 -27.34 -20.25
N GLY A 256 -29.96 -26.67 -21.35
CA GLY A 256 -30.39 -26.72 -22.75
C GLY A 256 -29.62 -25.59 -23.45
N GLY A 257 -29.43 -25.71 -24.76
CA GLY A 257 -28.55 -24.83 -25.54
C GLY A 257 -28.99 -23.37 -25.63
N GLU A 258 -28.00 -22.49 -25.80
CA GLU A 258 -28.19 -21.11 -26.21
C GLU A 258 -27.43 -20.90 -27.53
N GLU A 259 -28.19 -20.46 -28.55
CA GLU A 259 -27.71 -19.89 -29.81
C GLU A 259 -26.92 -18.59 -29.61
N PRO A 260 -26.17 -18.17 -30.64
CA PRO A 260 -26.02 -16.74 -30.88
C PRO A 260 -26.49 -16.34 -32.29
N GLU A 261 -27.62 -15.64 -32.35
CA GLU A 261 -27.94 -14.67 -33.42
C GLU A 261 -27.38 -13.28 -33.04
N GLN A 262 -26.57 -12.70 -33.94
CA GLN A 262 -26.48 -11.26 -34.25
C GLN A 262 -25.38 -11.08 -35.33
N LEU A 263 -25.68 -10.99 -36.63
CA LEU A 263 -26.22 -9.85 -37.38
C LEU A 263 -25.54 -8.50 -37.07
N GLY A 264 -24.59 -8.14 -37.93
CA GLY A 264 -24.71 -6.97 -38.80
C GLY A 264 -24.37 -5.60 -38.21
N LEU A 265 -23.20 -5.08 -38.55
CA LEU A 265 -22.98 -3.65 -38.72
C LEU A 265 -22.22 -3.41 -40.02
N MET A 266 -22.87 -2.63 -40.89
CA MET A 266 -22.25 -1.88 -41.99
C MET A 266 -21.35 -0.78 -41.46
#